data_AF-Q9AVJ3-F1
#
_entry.id   AF-Q9AVJ3-F1
#
_cell.length_a   1.000
_cell.length_b   1.000
_cell.length_c   1.000
_cell.angle_alpha   90.00
_cell.angle_beta   90.00
_cell.angle_gamma   90.00
#
_symmetry.space_group_name_H-M   'P 1'
#
loop_
_entity.id
_entity.type
_entity.pdbx_description
1 polymer ?
#
loop_
_entity_poly.entity_id
_entity_poly.type
_entity_poly.pdbx_seq_one_letter_code
_entity_poly.pdbx_strand_id
1 'polypeptide(L)'
;NDDLRRGKPTNHKVYGEDVAVLAGDALLAFAFEHIVTCHKRGLILNNLLELLKNWLSVLVQKGLLQGRLLIFAPKESLMSDWNILSSYICTRQQLYWRGSVVLGAILGGANDVQISKLRKFARCIGLL
;
A
#
# COMPACT_ATOMS: atom_id res chain seq x y z
N ASN A 1 -7.67 4.34 18.28
CA ASN A 1 -9.02 4.02 18.79
C ASN A 1 -9.98 5.06 18.30
N ASP A 2 -10.17 5.13 16.98
CA ASP A 2 -11.19 6.01 16.41
C ASP A 2 -12.50 5.24 16.42
N ASP A 3 -13.55 5.85 16.97
CA ASP A 3 -14.87 5.20 17.12
C ASP A 3 -15.69 5.29 15.83
N LEU A 4 -15.39 6.27 14.97
CA LEU A 4 -16.06 6.51 13.70
C LEU A 4 -15.07 6.65 12.54
N ARG A 5 -15.43 6.12 11.37
CA ARG A 5 -14.72 6.32 10.10
C ARG A 5 -15.74 6.46 8.97
N ARG A 6 -15.59 7.49 8.13
CA ARG A 6 -16.52 7.81 7.02
C ARG A 6 -17.98 7.95 7.50
N GLY A 7 -18.20 8.54 8.68
CA GLY A 7 -19.53 8.76 9.27
C GLY A 7 -20.20 7.49 9.83
N LYS A 8 -19.50 6.36 9.90
CA LYS A 8 -20.02 5.09 10.43
C LYS A 8 -19.13 4.56 11.55
N PRO A 9 -19.65 3.73 12.46
CA PRO A 9 -18.84 3.03 13.45
C PRO A 9 -17.69 2.26 12.79
N THR A 10 -16.52 2.27 13.43
CA THR A 10 -15.34 1.55 12.93
C THR A 10 -15.49 0.04 13.05
N ASN A 11 -14.73 -0.71 12.26
CA ASN A 11 -14.85 -2.17 12.17
C ASN A 11 -14.78 -2.85 13.55
N HIS A 12 -13.82 -2.43 14.39
CA HIS A 12 -13.65 -2.97 15.75
C HIS A 12 -14.75 -2.55 16.72
N LYS A 13 -15.47 -1.44 16.46
CA LYS A 13 -16.62 -1.02 17.27
C LYS A 13 -17.88 -1.81 16.94
N VAL A 14 -18.02 -2.27 15.70
CA VAL A 14 -19.18 -3.08 15.27
C VAL A 14 -18.98 -4.55 15.59
N TYR A 15 -17.79 -5.09 15.31
CA TYR A 15 -17.54 -6.53 15.32
C TYR A 15 -16.52 -6.99 16.38
N GLY A 16 -15.97 -6.07 17.18
CA GLY A 16 -14.90 -6.37 18.12
C GLY A 16 -13.50 -6.31 17.49
N GLU A 17 -12.48 -6.14 18.33
CA GLU A 17 -11.10 -5.95 17.91
C GLU A 17 -10.52 -7.19 17.21
N ASP A 18 -10.71 -8.38 17.79
CA ASP A 18 -10.19 -9.63 17.25
C ASP A 18 -10.70 -9.90 15.83
N VAL A 19 -12.01 -9.69 15.60
CA VAL A 19 -12.63 -9.86 14.28
C VAL A 19 -12.12 -8.79 13.31
N ALA A 20 -11.91 -7.56 13.77
CA ALA A 20 -11.42 -6.49 12.93
C ALA A 20 -9.97 -6.72 12.46
N VAL A 21 -9.12 -7.32 13.30
CA VAL A 21 -7.76 -7.75 12.94
C VAL A 21 -7.82 -8.87 11.90
N LEU A 22 -8.57 -9.95 12.18
CA LEU A 22 -8.72 -11.09 11.27
C LEU A 22 -9.31 -10.69 9.92
N ALA A 23 -10.28 -9.78 9.90
CA ALA A 23 -10.84 -9.26 8.66
C ALA A 23 -9.79 -8.49 7.83
N GLY A 24 -8.89 -7.77 8.48
CA GLY A 24 -7.77 -7.09 7.82
C GLY A 24 -6.81 -8.07 7.15
N ASP A 25 -6.42 -9.12 7.86
CA ASP A 25 -5.52 -10.17 7.36
C ASP A 25 -6.17 -10.97 6.23
N ALA A 26 -7.45 -11.32 6.38
CA ALA A 26 -8.21 -12.02 5.35
C ALA A 26 -8.34 -11.18 4.07
N LEU A 27 -8.61 -9.87 4.17
CA LEU A 27 -8.68 -8.98 3.01
C LEU A 27 -7.34 -8.82 2.31
N LEU A 28 -6.22 -8.83 3.06
CA LEU A 28 -4.88 -8.79 2.47
C LEU A 28 -4.60 -10.06 1.67
N ALA A 29 -4.87 -11.24 2.24
CA ALA A 29 -4.71 -12.51 1.55
C ALA A 29 -5.63 -12.61 0.32
N PHE A 30 -6.89 -12.23 0.47
CA PHE A 30 -7.89 -12.24 -0.60
C PHE A 30 -7.50 -11.31 -1.76
N ALA A 31 -6.86 -10.17 -1.51
CA ALA A 31 -6.40 -9.29 -2.58
C ALA A 31 -5.40 -9.99 -3.52
N PHE A 32 -4.48 -10.81 -2.99
CA PHE A 32 -3.55 -11.60 -3.80
C PHE A 32 -4.26 -12.72 -4.55
N GLU A 33 -5.13 -13.46 -3.87
CA GLU A 33 -5.94 -14.50 -4.48
C GLU A 33 -6.76 -13.95 -5.65
N HIS A 34 -7.40 -12.80 -5.46
CA HIS A 34 -8.22 -12.15 -6.48
C HIS A 34 -7.40 -11.71 -7.70
N ILE A 35 -6.20 -11.16 -7.49
CA ILE A 35 -5.29 -10.79 -8.59
C ILE A 35 -4.90 -12.02 -9.42
N VAL A 36 -4.63 -13.15 -8.77
CA VAL A 36 -4.24 -14.39 -9.45
C VAL A 36 -5.42 -15.05 -10.16
N THR A 37 -6.62 -15.03 -9.56
CA THR A 37 -7.81 -15.71 -10.10
C THR A 37 -8.53 -14.91 -11.18
N CYS A 38 -8.58 -13.58 -11.09
CA CYS A 38 -9.30 -12.73 -12.04
C CYS A 38 -8.51 -12.32 -13.28
N HIS A 39 -7.28 -12.83 -13.48
CA HIS A 39 -6.55 -12.58 -14.72
C HIS A 39 -7.29 -13.21 -15.91
N LYS A 40 -7.61 -12.42 -16.94
CA LYS A 40 -8.17 -12.96 -18.19
C LYS A 40 -7.14 -13.88 -18.84
N ARG A 41 -7.61 -15.02 -19.40
CA ARG A 41 -6.82 -15.88 -20.31
C ARG A 41 -6.22 -15.00 -21.42
N GLY A 42 -4.92 -14.73 -21.36
CA GLY A 42 -4.22 -13.84 -22.29
C GLY A 42 -3.18 -12.91 -21.65
N LEU A 43 -3.19 -12.74 -20.32
CA LEU A 43 -2.06 -12.12 -19.63
C LEU A 43 -0.86 -13.07 -19.64
N ILE A 44 0.28 -12.58 -20.14
CA ILE A 44 1.55 -13.31 -20.12
C ILE A 44 1.90 -13.54 -18.64
N LEU A 45 2.18 -14.80 -18.26
CA LEU A 45 2.52 -15.20 -16.89
C LEU A 45 3.63 -14.33 -16.27
N ASN A 46 4.58 -13.88 -17.10
CA ASN A 46 5.66 -12.99 -16.71
C ASN A 46 5.17 -11.64 -16.17
N ASN A 47 4.11 -11.06 -16.76
CA ASN A 47 3.54 -9.80 -16.31
C ASN A 47 2.87 -9.95 -14.95
N LEU A 48 2.24 -11.11 -14.69
CA LEU A 48 1.61 -11.40 -13.40
C LEU A 48 2.65 -11.61 -12.30
N LEU A 49 3.76 -12.30 -12.60
CA LEU A 49 4.88 -12.44 -11.67
C LEU A 49 5.56 -11.10 -11.36
N GLU A 50 5.76 -10.27 -12.39
CA GLU A 50 6.31 -8.93 -12.20
C GLU A 50 5.38 -8.03 -11.37
N LEU A 51 4.07 -8.14 -11.60
CA LEU A 51 3.02 -7.46 -10.84
C LEU A 51 3.07 -7.86 -9.36
N LEU A 52 3.09 -9.17 -9.07
CA LEU A 52 3.19 -9.69 -7.71
C LEU A 52 4.50 -9.25 -7.03
N LYS A 53 5.63 -9.34 -7.73
CA LYS A 53 6.94 -8.90 -7.23
C LYS A 53 6.94 -7.42 -6.88
N ASN A 54 6.39 -6.57 -7.75
CA ASN A 54 6.30 -5.13 -7.51
C ASN A 54 5.40 -4.83 -6.30
N TRP A 55 4.26 -5.50 -6.19
CA TRP A 55 3.33 -5.28 -5.07
C TRP A 55 3.91 -5.75 -3.73
N LEU A 56 4.54 -6.93 -3.70
CA LEU A 56 5.25 -7.45 -2.53
C LEU A 56 6.38 -6.52 -2.12
N SER A 57 7.15 -5.98 -3.06
CA SER A 57 8.22 -5.00 -2.76
C SER A 57 7.67 -3.77 -2.06
N VAL A 58 6.52 -3.24 -2.52
CA VAL A 58 5.85 -2.08 -1.89
C VAL A 58 5.39 -2.42 -0.47
N LEU A 59 4.78 -3.59 -0.26
CA LEU A 59 4.31 -4.02 1.06
C LEU A 59 5.46 -4.27 2.03
N VAL A 60 6.55 -4.90 1.59
CA VAL A 60 7.76 -5.13 2.39
C VAL A 60 8.41 -3.79 2.74
N GLN A 61 8.56 -2.87 1.79
CA GLN A 61 9.07 -1.53 2.07
C GLN A 61 8.21 -0.80 3.10
N LYS A 62 6.88 -0.88 2.96
CA LYS A 62 5.95 -0.29 3.93
C LYS A 62 6.10 -0.93 5.31
N GLY A 63 6.16 -2.27 5.38
CA GLY A 63 6.33 -3.02 6.63
C GLY A 63 7.65 -2.69 7.33
N LEU A 64 8.74 -2.59 6.57
CA LEU A 64 10.06 -2.18 7.08
C LEU A 64 10.05 -0.73 7.59
N LEU A 65 9.38 0.18 6.88
CA LEU A 65 9.22 1.56 7.33
C LEU A 65 8.40 1.65 8.63
N GLN A 66 7.28 0.92 8.70
CA GLN A 66 6.47 0.84 9.92
C GLN A 66 7.23 0.20 11.09
N GLY A 67 7.98 -0.87 10.83
CA GLY A 67 8.80 -1.56 11.84
C GLY A 67 9.92 -0.68 12.37
N ARG A 68 10.62 0.08 11.50
CA ARG A 68 11.63 1.05 11.95
C ARG A 68 11.04 2.14 12.84
N LEU A 69 9.81 2.58 12.60
CA LEU A 69 9.17 3.60 13.45
C LEU A 69 8.80 3.10 14.82
N LEU A 70 8.32 1.87 14.93
CA LEU A 70 8.05 1.23 16.22
C LEU A 70 9.33 1.10 17.07
N ILE A 71 10.49 1.01 16.43
CA ILE A 71 11.79 0.83 17.10
C ILE A 71 12.44 2.18 17.43
N PHE A 72 12.45 3.14 16.50
CA PHE A 72 13.28 4.34 16.60
C PHE A 72 12.59 5.59 17.13
N ALA A 73 11.26 5.56 17.31
CA ALA A 73 10.54 6.75 17.72
C ALA A 73 9.59 6.46 18.90
N PRO A 74 9.92 6.90 20.13
CA PRO A 74 8.87 7.14 21.11
C PRO A 74 7.87 8.13 20.49
N LYS A 75 6.57 7.89 20.66
CA LYS A 75 5.47 8.70 20.06
C LYS A 75 5.67 10.22 20.24
N GLU A 76 6.35 10.62 21.30
CA GLU A 76 6.65 11.99 21.70
C GLU A 76 7.70 12.69 20.82
N SER A 77 8.65 11.96 20.22
CA SER A 77 9.72 12.56 19.38
C SER A 77 9.38 12.66 17.89
N LEU A 78 8.33 11.96 17.43
CA LEU A 78 7.84 12.02 16.04
C LEU A 78 7.02 13.27 15.75
N MET A 79 6.40 13.86 16.78
CA MET A 79 5.53 15.03 16.64
C MET A 79 6.30 16.35 16.65
N SER A 80 7.54 16.37 17.16
CA SER A 80 8.33 17.59 17.31
C SER A 80 9.15 17.95 16.06
N ASP A 81 9.52 16.98 15.23
CA ASP A 81 10.24 17.23 13.97
C ASP A 81 9.34 16.99 12.75
N TRP A 82 8.84 18.10 12.20
CA TRP A 82 8.00 18.10 10.99
C TRP A 82 8.72 17.42 9.81
N ASN A 83 10.05 17.49 9.70
CA ASN A 83 10.75 16.86 8.58
C ASN A 83 10.65 15.33 8.63
N ILE A 84 10.69 14.75 9.83
CA ILE A 84 10.55 13.31 10.06
C ILE A 84 9.10 12.88 9.84
N LEU A 85 8.13 13.64 10.35
CA LEU A 85 6.71 13.32 10.19
C LEU A 85 6.25 13.45 8.72
N SER A 86 6.64 14.53 8.05
CA SER A 86 6.31 14.77 6.63
C SER A 86 6.93 13.70 5.75
N SER A 87 8.23 13.41 5.92
CA SER A 87 8.90 12.35 5.15
C SER A 87 8.23 10.98 5.37
N TYR A 88 7.76 10.69 6.58
CA TYR A 88 7.05 9.45 6.88
C TYR A 88 5.68 9.36 6.19
N ILE A 89 4.79 10.33 6.41
CA ILE A 89 3.42 10.33 5.85
C ILE A 89 3.49 10.30 4.32
N CYS A 90 4.37 11.12 3.75
CA CYS A 90 4.65 11.15 2.33
C CYS A 90 5.13 9.79 1.81
N THR A 91 6.08 9.14 2.49
CA THR A 91 6.59 7.84 2.03
C THR A 91 5.51 6.76 2.08
N ARG A 92 4.64 6.78 3.09
CA ARG A 92 3.52 5.83 3.17
C ARG A 92 2.51 6.02 2.04
N GLN A 93 2.11 7.25 1.75
CA GLN A 93 1.15 7.53 0.68
C GLN A 93 1.76 7.26 -0.70
N GLN A 94 3.00 7.71 -0.94
CA GLN A 94 3.73 7.46 -2.19
C GLN A 94 3.83 5.98 -2.55
N LEU A 95 4.09 5.11 -1.58
CA LEU A 95 4.20 3.68 -1.83
C LEU A 95 2.89 3.09 -2.37
N TYR A 96 1.74 3.49 -1.83
CA TYR A 96 0.42 3.04 -2.30
C TYR A 96 0.07 3.57 -3.68
N TRP A 97 0.28 4.86 -3.92
CA TRP A 97 0.05 5.47 -5.23
C TRP A 97 0.95 4.85 -6.28
N ARG A 98 2.25 4.70 -5.97
CA ARG A 98 3.22 4.09 -6.86
C ARG A 98 2.84 2.66 -7.20
N GLY A 99 2.48 1.85 -6.20
CA GLY A 99 2.00 0.50 -6.44
C GLY A 99 0.84 0.53 -7.42
N SER A 100 -0.25 1.22 -7.07
CA SER A 100 -1.52 1.17 -7.81
C SER A 100 -1.36 1.61 -9.27
N VAL A 101 -0.61 2.69 -9.50
CA VAL A 101 -0.33 3.22 -10.83
C VAL A 101 0.55 2.27 -11.65
N VAL A 102 1.61 1.71 -11.06
CA VAL A 102 2.50 0.78 -11.76
C VAL A 102 1.79 -0.53 -12.10
N LEU A 103 0.96 -1.07 -11.19
CA LEU A 103 0.15 -2.26 -11.49
C LEU A 103 -0.76 -2.02 -12.69
N GLY A 104 -1.47 -0.88 -12.71
CA GLY A 104 -2.34 -0.52 -13.83
C GLY A 104 -1.57 -0.37 -15.15
N ALA A 105 -0.36 0.21 -15.11
CA ALA A 105 0.49 0.35 -16.28
C ALA A 105 0.93 -1.00 -16.86
N ILE A 106 1.40 -1.93 -16.00
CA ILE A 106 1.82 -3.27 -16.42
C ILE A 106 0.64 -4.04 -17.00
N LEU A 107 -0.52 -3.99 -16.35
CA LEU A 107 -1.75 -4.64 -16.86
C LEU A 107 -2.22 -4.05 -18.18
N GLY A 108 -2.02 -2.74 -18.39
CA GLY A 108 -2.31 -2.06 -19.64
C GLY A 108 -1.29 -2.32 -20.76
N GLY A 109 -0.23 -3.10 -20.51
CA GLY A 109 0.81 -3.38 -21.50
C GLY A 109 1.75 -2.20 -21.77
N ALA A 110 1.91 -1.29 -20.79
CA ALA A 110 2.83 -0.17 -20.91
C ALA A 110 4.29 -0.63 -21.00
N ASN A 111 5.10 0.11 -21.76
CA ASN A 111 6.54 -0.15 -21.85
C ASN A 111 7.32 0.43 -20.65
N ASP A 112 8.59 0.05 -20.51
CA ASP A 112 9.43 0.46 -19.37
C ASP A 112 9.56 1.99 -19.22
N VAL A 113 9.58 2.72 -20.34
CA VAL A 113 9.67 4.18 -20.34
C VAL A 113 8.39 4.80 -19.77
N GLN A 114 7.22 4.29 -20.15
CA GLN A 114 5.93 4.72 -19.63
C GLN A 114 5.80 4.37 -18.14
N ILE A 115 6.20 3.15 -17.74
CA ILE A 115 6.21 2.73 -16.33
C ILE A 115 7.11 3.65 -15.51
N SER A 116 8.30 4.02 -16.02
CA SER A 116 9.22 4.93 -15.34
C SER A 116 8.63 6.35 -15.16
N LYS A 117 7.96 6.89 -16.18
CA LYS A 117 7.26 8.18 -16.09
C LYS A 117 6.11 8.14 -15.08
N LEU A 118 5.29 7.09 -15.12
CA LEU A 118 4.17 6.89 -14.20
C LEU A 118 4.63 6.70 -12.75
N ARG A 119 5.78 6.06 -12.54
CA ARG A 119 6.41 5.95 -11.22
C ARG A 119 6.81 7.30 -10.65
N LYS A 120 7.33 8.21 -11.48
CA LYS A 120 7.64 9.59 -11.07
C LYS A 120 6.36 10.36 -10.73
N PHE A 121 5.35 10.25 -11.59
CA PHE A 121 4.04 10.87 -11.38
C PHE A 121 3.41 10.44 -10.04
N ALA A 122 3.37 9.14 -9.75
CA ALA A 122 2.80 8.62 -8.52
C ALA A 122 3.58 9.06 -7.26
N ARG A 123 4.90 9.27 -7.38
CA ARG A 123 5.73 9.85 -6.31
C ARG A 123 5.34 11.31 -6.04
N CYS A 124 5.11 12.10 -7.08
CA CYS A 124 4.70 13.49 -6.92
C CYS A 124 3.30 13.60 -6.32
N ILE A 125 2.34 12.76 -6.75
CA ILE A 125 0.99 12.76 -6.16
C ILE A 125 1.00 12.30 -4.72
N GLY A 126 1.80 11.30 -4.36
CA GLY A 126 1.88 10.86 -2.96
C GLY A 126 2.57 11.85 -2.02
N LEU A 127 3.17 12.93 -2.55
CA LEU A 127 3.72 14.06 -1.78
C LEU A 127 2.69 15.17 -1.54
N LEU A 128 1.64 15.25 -2.37
CA LEU A 128 0.55 16.21 -2.23
C LEU A 128 -0.40 15.78 -1.12
#